data_AF-A0A1T4JR43-F1
#
_entry.id   AF-A0A1T4JR43-F1
#
_cell.length_a   1.000
_cell.length_b   1.000
_cell.length_c   1.000
_cell.angle_alpha   90.00
_cell.angle_beta   90.00
_cell.angle_gamma   90.00
#
_symmetry.space_group_name_H-M   'P 1'
#
loop_
_entity.id
_entity.type
_entity.pdbx_description
1 polymer ?
#
loop_
_entity_poly.entity_id
_entity_poly.type
_entity_poly.pdbx_seq_one_letter_code
_entity_poly.pdbx_strand_id
1 'polypeptide(L)' 'MTTIYFLDHLEEMQDDGFQGRKTIGLYSTAELAREAIRRLRDMPGFRDYPERWRIVERTLDKDDWTEGFDIATDEPIR' A
#
# COMPACT_ATOMS: atom_id res chain seq x y z
N MET A 1 -9.77 -7.47 -19.46
CA MET A 1 -9.43 -6.81 -18.19
C MET A 1 -8.28 -7.60 -17.58
N THR A 2 -7.16 -6.95 -17.28
CA THR A 2 -5.99 -7.62 -16.71
C THR A 2 -5.98 -7.40 -15.21
N THR A 3 -6.03 -8.49 -14.46
CA THR A 3 -5.88 -8.46 -13.00
C THR A 3 -4.41 -8.32 -12.64
N ILE A 4 -4.11 -7.44 -11.70
CA ILE A 4 -2.78 -7.27 -11.10
C ILE A 4 -2.90 -7.32 -9.57
N TYR A 5 -1.78 -7.55 -8.91
CA TYR A 5 -1.67 -7.69 -7.47
C TYR A 5 -0.71 -6.62 -6.96
N PHE A 6 -1.26 -5.64 -6.26
CA PHE A 6 -0.51 -4.59 -5.59
C PHE A 6 -0.02 -5.08 -4.23
N LEU A 7 1.28 -5.05 -3.99
CA LEU A 7 1.91 -5.43 -2.73
C LEU A 7 2.45 -4.19 -2.03
N ASP A 8 2.03 -3.99 -0.78
CA ASP A 8 2.64 -3.02 0.12
C ASP A 8 2.88 -3.59 1.53
N HIS A 9 3.70 -2.87 2.29
CA HIS A 9 3.94 -3.10 3.71
C HIS A 9 3.49 -1.86 4.49
N LEU A 10 2.58 -2.06 5.44
CA LEU A 10 1.97 -0.97 6.21
C LEU A 10 2.92 -0.52 7.32
N GLU A 11 3.14 0.79 7.40
CA GLU A 11 3.81 1.39 8.55
C GLU A 11 2.78 1.68 9.65
N GLU A 12 3.26 1.87 10.87
CA GLU A 12 2.42 2.31 11.98
C GLU A 12 1.89 3.72 11.69
N MET A 13 0.71 4.06 12.22
CA MET A 13 0.28 5.46 12.21
C MET A 13 1.32 6.29 12.94
N GLN A 14 1.85 7.30 12.27
CA GLN A 14 2.66 8.31 12.92
C GLN A 14 1.76 9.29 13.68
N ASP A 15 2.32 9.97 14.68
CA ASP A 15 1.60 10.93 15.54
C ASP A 15 0.99 12.10 14.75
N ASP A 16 1.47 12.35 13.53
CA ASP A 16 0.95 13.34 12.60
C ASP A 16 -0.30 12.87 11.83
N GLY A 17 -0.79 11.66 12.10
CA GLY A 17 -1.96 11.06 11.46
C GLY A 17 -1.69 10.45 10.09
N PHE A 18 -0.45 10.46 9.61
CA PHE A 18 -0.10 9.80 8.35
C PHE A 18 0.21 8.33 8.57
N GLN A 19 -0.59 7.46 7.93
CA GLN A 19 -0.23 6.06 7.78
C GLN A 19 0.76 5.92 6.62
N GLY A 20 2.03 5.71 6.94
CA GLY A 20 3.03 5.37 5.95
C GLY A 20 2.73 3.99 5.33
N ARG A 21 3.07 3.83 4.05
CA ARG A 21 3.12 2.51 3.41
C ARG A 21 4.32 2.45 2.49
N LYS A 22 5.01 1.31 2.48
CA LYS A 22 6.05 1.01 1.51
C LYS A 22 5.44 0.19 0.38
N THR A 23 5.27 0.82 -0.79
CA THR A 23 4.90 0.10 -2.01
C THR A 23 6.07 -0.78 -2.44
N ILE A 24 5.81 -2.06 -2.64
CA ILE A 24 6.83 -3.06 -2.97
C ILE A 24 6.80 -3.37 -4.46
N GLY A 25 5.61 -3.51 -5.04
CA GLY A 25 5.47 -3.73 -6.47
C GLY A 25 4.06 -4.08 -6.93
N LEU A 26 3.94 -4.19 -8.24
CA LEU A 26 2.77 -4.68 -8.97
C LEU A 26 3.14 -6.00 -9.64
N TYR A 27 2.28 -7.01 -9.49
CA TYR A 27 2.52 -8.34 -10.02
C TYR A 27 1.35 -8.82 -10.87
N SER A 28 1.63 -9.59 -11.92
CA SER A 28 0.60 -10.20 -12.77
C SER A 28 -0.12 -11.37 -12.10
N THR A 29 0.45 -11.95 -11.05
CA THR A 29 -0.16 -13.05 -10.27
C THR A 29 0.06 -12.85 -8.77
N ALA A 30 -0.81 -13.45 -7.95
CA ALA A 30 -0.69 -13.42 -6.50
C ALA A 30 0.57 -14.16 -6.02
N GLU A 31 0.98 -15.21 -6.73
CA GLU A 31 2.15 -16.03 -6.43
C GLU A 31 3.44 -15.23 -6.54
N LEU A 32 3.56 -14.39 -7.57
CA LEU A 32 4.71 -13.49 -7.75
C LEU A 32 4.79 -12.44 -6.61
N ALA A 33 3.65 -11.94 -6.14
CA ALA A 33 3.60 -11.07 -4.97
C ALA A 33 4.06 -11.80 -3.70
N ARG A 34 3.60 -13.05 -3.48
CA ARG A 34 4.05 -13.88 -2.35
C ARG A 34 5.54 -14.24 -2.43
N GLU A 35 6.10 -14.40 -3.64
CA GLU A 35 7.54 -14.56 -3.83
C GLU A 35 8.32 -13.31 -3.45
N ALA A 36 7.81 -12.12 -3.76
CA ALA A 36 8.42 -10.88 -3.32
C ALA A 36 8.47 -10.77 -1.79
N ILE A 37 7.38 -11.12 -1.11
CA ILE A 37 7.36 -11.23 0.36
C ILE A 37 8.46 -12.18 0.84
N ARG A 38 8.57 -13.37 0.26
CA ARG A 38 9.62 -14.34 0.64
C ARG A 38 11.04 -13.82 0.46
N ARG A 39 11.31 -13.02 -0.59
CA ARG A 39 12.63 -12.41 -0.82
C ARG A 39 12.96 -11.29 0.16
N LEU A 40 11.95 -10.56 0.63
CA LEU A 40 12.12 -9.31 1.38
C LEU A 40 11.84 -9.44 2.88
N ARG A 41 11.13 -10.47 3.33
CA ARG A 41 10.67 -10.63 4.72
C ARG A 41 11.78 -10.56 5.77
N ASP A 42 13.01 -10.93 5.42
CA ASP A 42 14.13 -10.97 6.37
C ASP A 42 14.98 -9.67 6.36
N MET A 43 14.63 -8.69 5.52
CA MET A 43 15.31 -7.39 5.47
C MET A 43 15.01 -6.55 6.72
N PRO A 44 15.92 -5.63 7.12
CA PRO A 44 15.69 -4.72 8.25
C PRO A 44 14.37 -3.94 8.11
N GLY A 45 13.64 -3.78 9.22
CA GLY A 45 12.32 -3.16 9.23
C GLY A 45 11.20 -4.12 8.84
N PHE A 46 11.33 -4.87 7.74
CA PHE A 46 10.29 -5.83 7.34
C PHE A 46 10.20 -7.04 8.28
N ARG A 47 11.35 -7.56 8.72
CA ARG A 47 11.40 -8.71 9.64
C ARG A 47 10.81 -8.42 11.01
N ASP A 48 10.81 -7.15 11.40
CA ASP A 48 10.36 -6.70 12.71
C ASP A 48 8.82 -6.58 12.76
N TYR A 49 8.17 -6.55 11.59
CA TYR A 49 6.72 -6.45 11.41
C TYR A 49 6.20 -7.42 10.33
N PRO A 50 6.29 -8.75 10.54
CA PRO A 50 5.94 -9.76 9.55
C PRO A 50 4.44 -9.84 9.22
N GLU A 51 3.57 -9.24 10.03
CA GLU A 51 2.11 -9.23 9.87
C GLU A 51 1.58 -8.12 8.96
N ARG A 52 2.43 -7.12 8.62
CA ARG A 52 1.99 -5.88 7.95
C ARG A 52 2.06 -5.92 6.43
N TRP A 53 2.27 -7.10 5.84
CA TRP A 53 2.19 -7.29 4.40
C TRP A 53 0.74 -7.30 3.93
N ARG A 54 0.46 -6.58 2.83
CA ARG A 54 -0.87 -6.55 2.21
C ARG A 54 -0.74 -6.75 0.71
N ILE A 55 -1.51 -7.72 0.19
CA ILE A 55 -1.70 -7.93 -1.25
C ILE A 55 -3.13 -7.54 -1.59
N VAL A 56 -3.30 -6.61 -2.53
CA VAL A 56 -4.60 -6.14 -3.01
C VAL A 56 -4.74 -6.45 -4.49
N GLU A 57 -5.83 -7.11 -4.86
CA GLU A 57 -6.19 -7.30 -6.27
C GLU A 57 -6.69 -5.98 -6.88
N ARG A 58 -6.19 -5.65 -8.07
CA ARG A 58 -6.53 -4.43 -8.81
C ARG A 58 -6.73 -4.76 -10.29
N THR A 59 -7.46 -3.89 -10.99
CA THR A 59 -7.56 -3.93 -12.45
C THR A 59 -6.52 -3.00 -13.04
N LEU A 60 -5.72 -3.49 -13.99
CA LEU A 60 -4.77 -2.66 -14.74
C LEU A 60 -5.52 -1.60 -15.57
N ASP A 61 -4.88 -0.44 -15.75
CA ASP A 61 -5.40 0.70 -16.52
C ASP A 61 -6.76 1.22 -16.01
N LYS A 62 -6.96 1.17 -14.69
CA LYS A 62 -8.16 1.67 -14.01
C LYS A 62 -7.77 2.65 -12.91
N ASP A 63 -8.46 3.78 -12.89
CA ASP A 63 -8.35 4.76 -11.82
C ASP A 63 -9.14 4.29 -10.58
N ASP A 64 -8.49 4.29 -9.42
CA ASP A 64 -9.13 3.98 -8.13
C ASP A 64 -9.79 5.21 -7.50
N TRP A 65 -9.23 6.40 -7.73
CA TRP A 65 -9.70 7.66 -7.16
C TRP A 65 -9.94 8.67 -8.28
N THR A 66 -11.20 8.97 -8.56
CA THR A 66 -11.61 9.84 -9.68
C THR A 66 -12.29 11.14 -9.22
N GLU A 67 -12.46 11.31 -7.91
CA GLU A 67 -13.32 12.35 -7.33
C GLU A 67 -12.59 13.67 -7.07
N GLY A 68 -11.26 13.73 -7.24
CA GLY A 68 -10.43 14.86 -6.81
C GLY A 68 -10.18 14.88 -5.30
N PHE A 69 -9.41 15.83 -4.77
CA PHE A 69 -9.14 15.92 -3.33
C PHE A 69 -9.59 17.26 -2.78
N ASP A 70 -10.24 17.24 -1.61
CA ASP A 70 -10.57 18.45 -0.88
C ASP A 70 -9.30 18.98 -0.20
N ILE A 71 -9.01 20.25 -0.42
CA ILE A 71 -8.02 20.97 0.39
C ILE A 71 -8.79 21.41 1.62
N ALA A 72 -8.44 20.87 2.80
CA ALA A 72 -8.93 21.42 4.05
C ALA A 72 -8.52 22.91 4.09
N THR A 73 -9.47 23.79 3.83
CA THR A 73 -9.31 25.21 4.12
C THR A 73 -9.37 25.33 5.64
N ASP A 74 -8.31 25.82 6.27
CA ASP A 74 -8.28 26.26 7.67
C ASP A 74 -9.24 27.44 7.89
N GLU A 75 -10.53 27.26 7.61
CA GLU A 75 -11.55 28.17 8.11
C GLU A 75 -11.94 27.70 9.51
N PRO A 76 -11.73 28.52 10.55
CA PRO A 76 -12.17 28.17 11.88
C PRO A 76 -13.69 28.03 11.87
N ILE A 77 -14.16 26.86 12.30
CA ILE A 77 -15.58 26.61 12.57
C ILE A 77 -16.05 27.72 13.53
N ARG A 78 -16.97 28.57 13.07
CA ARG A 78 -17.53 29.68 13.83
C ARG A 78 -18.79 29.26 14.58
#